data_AF-A0A239QKP2-F1
#
_entry.id   AF-A0A239QKP2-F1
#
_cell.length_a   1.000
_cell.length_b   1.000
_cell.length_c   1.000
_cell.angle_alpha   90.00
_cell.angle_beta   90.00
_cell.angle_gamma   90.00
#
_symmetry.space_group_name_H-M   'P 1'
#
loop_
_entity.id
_entity.type
_entity.pdbx_description
1 polymer ?
#
loop_
_entity_poly.entity_id
_entity_poly.type
_entity_poly.pdbx_seq_one_letter_code
_entity_poly.pdbx_strand_id
1 'polypeptide(L)'
;MTLHEEQERVQKAVGNSLSYVKEDPWLTQRVLANAKGEEPVVKKITTSMILVFVLLFIAIAAIAAGIIYNQDWYWNNRNSSERDNNPEVYNAVMANMTENPEQHLGEHSLVQIAVQDVSWAPEANVMTFSFKVTPKDPEHFELHSMLNLDEDGASVDESSSIETTEDGEDRSMHWLWRTDVDLGMSQGYGHIPGFGPVADMMDDNSKQLLLIDWEGTTDLILDSGEAGEGAVKLPMYGSWDTYRTTEGDVYFWAEYDLDWLRRDFEKTYPDRKDDFDKLITKDTLSCQLTYKVVEYADGMGGKLHTSGIPGSAEFVIHPRK
;
A
#
# COMPACT_ATOMS: atom_id res chain seq x y z
N MET A 1 -35.24 86.85 -17.10
CA MET A 1 -34.81 85.50 -17.46
C MET A 1 -35.99 84.58 -17.21
N THR A 2 -36.49 83.93 -18.24
CA THR A 2 -37.74 83.15 -18.15
C THR A 2 -37.43 81.70 -17.82
N LEU A 3 -38.36 81.01 -17.14
CA LEU A 3 -38.23 79.60 -16.73
C LEU A 3 -37.81 78.68 -17.89
N HIS A 4 -38.26 79.02 -19.10
CA HIS A 4 -38.00 78.26 -20.31
C HIS A 4 -36.54 78.37 -20.79
N GLU A 5 -35.94 79.56 -20.67
CA GLU A 5 -34.53 79.78 -21.03
C GLU A 5 -33.58 79.06 -20.05
N GLU A 6 -33.94 78.96 -18.76
CA GLU A 6 -33.17 78.17 -17.80
C GLU A 6 -33.30 76.67 -18.04
N GLN A 7 -34.49 76.17 -18.37
CA GLN A 7 -34.71 74.76 -18.70
C GLN A 7 -33.89 74.33 -19.93
N GLU A 8 -33.87 75.15 -20.97
CA GLU A 8 -33.11 74.85 -22.19
C GLU A 8 -31.59 74.87 -21.92
N ARG A 9 -31.12 75.80 -21.08
CA ARG A 9 -29.71 75.86 -20.67
C ARG A 9 -29.30 74.65 -19.83
N VAL A 10 -30.16 74.21 -18.91
CA VAL A 10 -29.93 73.03 -18.06
C VAL A 10 -29.94 71.75 -18.89
N GLN A 11 -30.92 71.56 -19.79
CA GLN A 11 -30.94 70.41 -20.69
C GLN A 11 -29.71 70.35 -21.59
N LYS A 12 -29.26 71.48 -22.12
CA LYS A 12 -28.05 71.54 -22.96
C LYS A 12 -26.78 71.26 -22.15
N ALA A 13 -26.70 71.71 -20.91
CA ALA A 13 -25.59 71.42 -20.01
C ALA A 13 -25.54 69.93 -19.61
N VAL A 14 -26.68 69.34 -19.28
CA VAL A 14 -26.82 67.91 -18.91
C VAL A 14 -26.54 67.00 -20.12
N GLY A 15 -27.06 67.35 -21.30
CA GLY A 15 -26.80 66.64 -22.54
C GLY A 15 -25.32 66.64 -22.92
N ASN A 16 -24.63 67.77 -22.76
CA ASN A 16 -23.19 67.86 -23.00
C ASN A 16 -22.38 67.10 -21.93
N SER A 17 -22.77 67.14 -20.65
CA SER A 17 -22.03 66.46 -19.57
C SER A 17 -22.18 64.93 -19.60
N LEU A 18 -23.28 64.42 -20.16
CA LEU A 18 -23.57 62.98 -20.26
C LEU A 18 -23.25 62.40 -21.64
N SER A 19 -22.85 63.23 -22.61
CA SER A 19 -22.55 62.79 -23.99
C SER A 19 -21.42 61.76 -24.11
N TYR A 20 -20.56 61.64 -23.08
CA TYR A 20 -19.46 60.67 -23.01
C TYR A 20 -19.77 59.44 -22.14
N VAL A 21 -20.94 59.38 -21.50
CA VAL A 21 -21.35 58.24 -20.67
C VAL A 21 -22.00 57.21 -21.56
N LYS A 22 -21.23 56.20 -21.95
CA LYS A 22 -21.73 55.02 -22.65
C LYS A 22 -22.70 54.29 -21.72
N GLU A 23 -23.93 54.04 -22.16
CA GLU A 23 -24.91 53.26 -21.38
C GLU A 23 -24.30 51.90 -21.05
N ASP A 24 -24.09 51.62 -19.76
CA ASP A 24 -23.58 50.34 -19.27
C ASP A 24 -24.77 49.37 -19.12
N PRO A 25 -24.91 48.36 -20.00
CA PRO A 25 -26.03 47.43 -19.96
C PRO A 25 -26.10 46.66 -18.63
N TRP A 26 -24.95 46.47 -17.98
CA TRP A 26 -24.83 45.72 -16.75
C TRP A 26 -25.38 46.51 -15.56
N LEU A 27 -25.18 47.83 -15.56
CA LEU A 27 -25.73 48.71 -14.52
C LEU A 27 -27.26 48.77 -14.64
N THR A 28 -27.78 48.87 -15.86
CA THR A 28 -29.22 48.86 -16.16
C THR A 28 -29.87 47.56 -15.73
N GLN A 29 -29.23 46.42 -16.03
CA GLN A 29 -29.73 45.10 -15.63
C GLN A 29 -29.72 44.92 -14.11
N ARG A 30 -28.72 45.44 -13.41
CA ARG A 30 -28.62 45.37 -11.95
C ARG A 30 -29.66 46.25 -11.24
N VAL A 31 -29.94 47.44 -11.79
CA VAL A 31 -31.02 48.31 -11.30
C VAL A 31 -32.39 47.67 -11.55
N LEU A 32 -32.60 47.06 -12.72
CA LEU A 32 -33.84 46.33 -13.04
C LEU A 32 -34.04 45.10 -12.14
N ALA A 33 -32.99 44.34 -11.85
CA ALA A 33 -33.05 43.18 -10.95
C ALA A 33 -33.38 43.60 -9.51
N ASN A 34 -32.74 44.67 -9.01
CA ASN A 34 -33.06 45.23 -7.69
C ASN A 34 -34.47 45.85 -7.62
N ALA A 35 -34.93 46.48 -8.70
CA ALA A 35 -36.28 47.06 -8.77
C ALA A 35 -37.38 45.98 -8.84
N LYS A 36 -37.06 44.78 -9.34
CA LYS A 36 -37.98 43.63 -9.42
C LYS A 36 -38.08 42.81 -8.14
N GLY A 37 -37.26 43.08 -7.12
CA GLY A 37 -37.34 42.41 -5.82
C GLY A 37 -37.10 40.90 -5.89
N GLU A 38 -36.30 40.42 -6.86
CA GLU A 38 -35.98 39.00 -6.96
C GLU A 38 -35.14 38.57 -5.74
N GLU A 39 -35.75 37.79 -4.84
CA GLU A 39 -35.06 37.23 -3.68
C GLU A 39 -33.88 36.33 -4.12
N PRO A 40 -32.73 36.37 -3.43
CA PRO A 40 -31.58 35.56 -3.79
C PRO A 40 -31.93 34.08 -3.64
N VAL A 41 -31.78 33.31 -4.73
CA VAL A 41 -32.05 31.87 -4.77
C VAL A 41 -31.01 31.14 -3.91
N VAL A 42 -31.34 30.89 -2.64
CA VAL A 42 -30.50 30.07 -1.76
C VAL A 42 -30.67 28.60 -2.18
N LYS A 43 -29.72 28.06 -2.93
CA LYS A 43 -29.71 26.64 -3.32
C LYS A 43 -29.66 25.77 -2.05
N LYS A 44 -30.78 25.15 -1.68
CA LYS A 44 -30.86 24.23 -0.54
C LYS A 44 -30.22 22.90 -0.92
N ILE A 45 -29.04 22.62 -0.40
CA ILE A 45 -28.44 21.29 -0.46
C ILE A 45 -29.33 20.37 0.39
N THR A 46 -29.89 19.33 -0.23
CA THR A 46 -30.79 18.39 0.45
C THR A 46 -29.97 17.36 1.24
N THR A 47 -30.52 16.88 2.37
CA THR A 47 -29.88 15.87 3.23
C THR A 47 -29.48 14.61 2.45
N SER A 48 -30.29 14.18 1.46
CA SER A 48 -29.94 13.07 0.56
C SER A 48 -28.68 13.32 -0.26
N MET A 49 -28.45 14.56 -0.72
CA MET A 49 -27.26 14.92 -1.48
C MET A 49 -26.01 14.85 -0.59
N ILE A 50 -26.11 15.30 0.66
CA ILE A 50 -25.04 15.16 1.66
C ILE A 50 -24.73 13.67 1.90
N LEU A 51 -25.75 12.83 2.04
CA LEU A 51 -25.59 11.40 2.30
C LEU A 51 -24.93 10.68 1.12
N VAL A 52 -25.28 11.06 -0.12
CA VAL A 52 -24.61 10.57 -1.34
C VAL A 52 -23.14 11.00 -1.36
N PHE A 53 -22.82 12.24 -1.02
CA PHE A 53 -21.42 12.67 -0.93
C PHE A 53 -20.66 11.93 0.15
N VAL A 54 -21.25 11.73 1.34
CA VAL A 54 -20.62 10.94 2.41
C VAL A 54 -20.34 9.51 1.95
N LEU A 55 -21.31 8.84 1.32
CA LEU A 55 -21.12 7.49 0.77
C LEU A 55 -20.07 7.48 -0.36
N LEU A 56 -20.06 8.50 -1.21
CA LEU A 56 -19.07 8.66 -2.27
C LEU A 56 -17.66 8.86 -1.69
N PHE A 57 -17.52 9.69 -0.65
CA PHE A 57 -16.24 9.90 0.04
C PHE A 57 -15.77 8.64 0.77
N ILE A 58 -16.68 7.89 1.39
CA ILE A 58 -16.35 6.58 2.01
C ILE A 58 -15.92 5.59 0.94
N ALA A 59 -16.60 5.54 -0.21
CA ALA A 59 -16.22 4.65 -1.31
C ALA A 59 -14.88 5.05 -1.95
N ILE A 60 -14.63 6.35 -2.15
CA ILE A 60 -13.36 6.86 -2.66
C ILE A 60 -12.23 6.61 -1.66
N ALA A 61 -12.47 6.77 -0.35
CA ALA A 61 -11.48 6.46 0.68
C ALA A 61 -11.17 4.96 0.74
N ALA A 62 -12.18 4.11 0.60
CA ALA A 62 -12.01 2.65 0.54
C ALA A 62 -11.22 2.21 -0.71
N ILE A 63 -11.44 2.86 -1.85
CA ILE A 63 -10.66 2.63 -3.08
C ILE A 63 -9.23 3.18 -2.93
N ALA A 64 -9.06 4.37 -2.35
CA ALA A 64 -7.76 4.98 -2.10
C ALA A 64 -6.89 4.15 -1.14
N ALA A 65 -7.50 3.48 -0.15
CA ALA A 65 -6.78 2.62 0.79
C ALA A 65 -6.13 1.38 0.16
N GLY A 66 -6.51 0.98 -1.08
CA GLY A 66 -5.81 -0.03 -1.87
C GLY A 66 -4.83 0.55 -2.91
N ILE A 67 -4.85 1.87 -3.14
CA ILE A 67 -4.05 2.55 -4.17
C ILE A 67 -2.79 3.19 -3.58
N ILE A 68 -2.75 3.48 -2.27
CA ILE A 68 -1.67 4.31 -1.71
C ILE A 68 -0.35 3.55 -1.48
N TYR A 69 -0.34 2.21 -1.40
CA TYR A 69 0.86 1.44 -1.04
C TYR A 69 1.05 0.18 -1.91
N ASN A 70 0.77 0.31 -3.19
CA ASN A 70 0.94 -0.74 -4.19
C ASN A 70 2.40 -0.76 -4.74
N GLN A 71 2.68 -1.57 -5.75
CA GLN A 71 4.01 -1.63 -6.37
C GLN A 71 4.47 -0.28 -6.93
N ASP A 72 3.58 0.49 -7.58
CA ASP A 72 3.93 1.82 -8.10
C ASP A 72 4.38 2.76 -6.97
N TRP A 73 3.68 2.77 -5.84
CA TRP A 73 4.13 3.52 -4.67
C TRP A 73 5.49 3.04 -4.15
N TYR A 74 5.69 1.72 -4.05
CA TYR A 74 6.93 1.13 -3.57
C TYR A 74 8.13 1.60 -4.42
N TRP A 75 8.05 1.44 -5.74
CA TRP A 75 9.09 1.85 -6.67
C TRP A 75 9.33 3.36 -6.68
N ASN A 76 8.28 4.18 -6.51
CA ASN A 76 8.43 5.63 -6.57
C ASN A 76 8.89 6.26 -5.25
N ASN A 77 8.67 5.58 -4.12
CA ASN A 77 8.98 6.11 -2.80
C ASN A 77 10.07 5.30 -2.13
N ARG A 78 9.90 4.00 -1.91
CA ARG A 78 10.82 3.19 -1.10
C ARG A 78 12.02 2.66 -1.88
N ASN A 79 11.82 2.30 -3.15
CA ASN A 79 12.84 1.75 -4.03
C ASN A 79 13.16 2.65 -5.24
N SER A 80 13.08 3.97 -5.04
CA SER A 80 13.29 4.95 -6.12
C SER A 80 14.69 4.89 -6.72
N SER A 81 15.69 4.52 -5.92
CA SER A 81 17.05 4.34 -6.42
C SER A 81 17.13 3.20 -7.43
N GLU A 82 16.44 2.08 -7.18
CA GLU A 82 16.44 0.95 -8.11
C GLU A 82 15.67 1.28 -9.38
N ARG A 83 14.52 1.97 -9.25
CA ARG A 83 13.79 2.54 -10.41
C ARG A 83 14.69 3.41 -11.27
N ASP A 84 15.48 4.29 -10.65
CA ASP A 84 16.31 5.26 -11.37
C ASP A 84 17.55 4.62 -12.00
N ASN A 85 18.10 3.57 -11.36
CA ASN A 85 19.27 2.84 -11.86
C ASN A 85 18.92 1.77 -12.91
N ASN A 86 17.75 1.13 -12.79
CA ASN A 86 17.26 0.06 -13.66
C ASN A 86 15.84 0.36 -14.19
N PRO A 87 15.66 1.47 -14.93
CA PRO A 87 14.35 1.94 -15.36
C PRO A 87 13.64 0.95 -16.31
N GLU A 88 14.37 0.13 -17.05
CA GLU A 88 13.81 -0.94 -17.88
C GLU A 88 13.06 -1.99 -17.07
N VAL A 89 13.57 -2.37 -15.90
CA VAL A 89 12.90 -3.34 -15.00
C VAL A 89 11.61 -2.73 -14.49
N TYR A 90 11.68 -1.51 -13.94
CA TYR A 90 10.50 -0.78 -13.48
C TYR A 90 9.43 -0.66 -14.58
N ASN A 91 9.82 -0.22 -15.78
CA ASN A 91 8.90 -0.04 -16.89
C ASN A 91 8.24 -1.38 -17.30
N ALA A 92 9.00 -2.47 -17.32
CA ALA A 92 8.47 -3.80 -17.63
C ALA A 92 7.50 -4.30 -16.55
N VAL A 93 7.85 -4.12 -15.27
CA VAL A 93 6.97 -4.45 -14.14
C VAL A 93 5.66 -3.67 -14.22
N MET A 94 5.71 -2.35 -14.39
CA MET A 94 4.51 -1.50 -14.53
C MET A 94 3.71 -1.85 -15.79
N ALA A 95 4.37 -2.15 -16.91
CA ALA A 95 3.72 -2.51 -18.16
C ALA A 95 2.99 -3.86 -18.09
N ASN A 96 3.39 -4.77 -17.20
CA ASN A 96 2.76 -6.09 -17.02
C ASN A 96 1.91 -6.20 -15.75
N MET A 97 1.81 -5.13 -14.97
CA MET A 97 1.11 -5.14 -13.69
C MET A 97 -0.39 -5.41 -13.87
N THR A 98 -0.93 -6.24 -12.98
CA THR A 98 -2.34 -6.49 -12.79
C THR A 98 -2.69 -6.15 -11.36
N GLU A 99 -3.52 -5.13 -11.18
CA GLU A 99 -4.08 -4.75 -9.88
C GLU A 99 -5.25 -5.65 -9.51
N ASN A 100 -5.42 -5.89 -8.21
CA ASN A 100 -6.50 -6.71 -7.63
C ASN A 100 -6.66 -8.05 -8.37
N PRO A 101 -5.61 -8.89 -8.41
CA PRO A 101 -5.68 -10.17 -9.10
C PRO A 101 -6.79 -11.05 -8.54
N GLU A 102 -7.26 -11.99 -9.36
CA GLU A 102 -8.13 -13.07 -8.89
C GLU A 102 -7.41 -13.79 -7.73
N GLN A 103 -8.11 -13.90 -6.60
CA GLN A 103 -7.54 -14.45 -5.38
C GLN A 103 -8.59 -15.15 -4.53
N HIS A 104 -8.16 -16.21 -3.86
CA HIS A 104 -8.90 -16.95 -2.85
C HIS A 104 -8.15 -16.87 -1.53
N LEU A 105 -8.74 -16.15 -0.59
CA LEU A 105 -8.13 -15.88 0.70
C LEU A 105 -8.54 -16.96 1.70
N GLY A 106 -7.56 -17.60 2.33
CA GLY A 106 -7.81 -18.41 3.51
C GLY A 106 -8.31 -17.54 4.65
N GLU A 107 -9.34 -17.99 5.37
CA GLU A 107 -9.77 -17.32 6.59
C GLU A 107 -8.71 -17.47 7.68
N HIS A 108 -8.23 -16.36 8.21
CA HIS A 108 -7.34 -16.31 9.37
C HIS A 108 -8.05 -15.65 10.56
N SER A 109 -7.80 -16.12 11.79
CA SER A 109 -8.51 -15.62 12.98
C SER A 109 -8.11 -14.20 13.37
N LEU A 110 -6.84 -13.83 13.17
CA LEU A 110 -6.26 -12.57 13.69
C LEU A 110 -6.11 -11.46 12.64
N VAL A 111 -5.96 -11.80 11.36
CA VAL A 111 -5.62 -10.85 10.30
C VAL A 111 -6.45 -11.11 9.04
N GLN A 112 -6.52 -10.10 8.19
CA GLN A 112 -7.00 -10.18 6.83
C GLN A 112 -5.83 -9.92 5.89
N ILE A 113 -5.72 -10.72 4.82
CA ILE A 113 -4.73 -10.52 3.75
C ILE A 113 -5.44 -10.14 2.46
N ALA A 114 -4.80 -9.31 1.65
CA ALA A 114 -5.21 -9.06 0.26
C ALA A 114 -3.98 -8.85 -0.63
N VAL A 115 -3.84 -9.66 -1.68
CA VAL A 115 -2.86 -9.42 -2.74
C VAL A 115 -3.32 -8.19 -3.53
N GLN A 116 -2.47 -7.15 -3.57
CA GLN A 116 -2.82 -5.85 -4.14
C GLN A 116 -2.55 -5.84 -5.64
N ASP A 117 -1.40 -6.34 -6.05
CA ASP A 117 -1.00 -6.38 -7.45
C ASP A 117 0.05 -7.47 -7.70
N VAL A 118 0.18 -7.86 -8.96
CA VAL A 118 1.12 -8.85 -9.46
C VAL A 118 1.68 -8.39 -10.79
N SER A 119 2.92 -8.75 -11.10
CA SER A 119 3.50 -8.54 -12.42
C SER A 119 4.35 -9.72 -12.84
N TRP A 120 4.19 -10.10 -14.11
CA TRP A 120 5.02 -11.09 -14.77
C TRP A 120 5.68 -10.41 -15.97
N ALA A 121 6.97 -10.11 -15.87
CA ALA A 121 7.73 -9.32 -16.84
C ALA A 121 8.95 -10.12 -17.34
N PRO A 122 8.75 -11.12 -18.21
CA PRO A 122 9.82 -12.00 -18.67
C PRO A 122 10.87 -11.26 -19.50
N GLU A 123 10.50 -10.17 -20.19
CA GLU A 123 11.43 -9.30 -20.91
C GLU A 123 12.45 -8.61 -20.00
N ALA A 124 12.16 -8.50 -18.70
CA ALA A 124 13.04 -7.96 -17.67
C ALA A 124 13.50 -9.04 -16.67
N ASN A 125 13.26 -10.32 -16.97
CA ASN A 125 13.62 -11.47 -16.11
C ASN A 125 13.05 -11.40 -14.68
N VAL A 126 11.86 -10.82 -14.50
CA VAL A 126 11.32 -10.58 -13.16
C VAL A 126 9.84 -10.95 -13.02
N MET A 127 9.49 -11.48 -11.85
CA MET A 127 8.11 -11.55 -11.34
C MET A 127 8.03 -10.80 -10.02
N THR A 128 6.98 -10.01 -9.84
CA THR A 128 6.75 -9.27 -8.60
C THR A 128 5.31 -9.42 -8.12
N PHE A 129 5.11 -9.24 -6.83
CA PHE A 129 3.76 -9.02 -6.28
C PHE A 129 3.84 -8.20 -4.99
N SER A 130 2.73 -7.58 -4.63
CA SER A 130 2.56 -6.97 -3.31
C SER A 130 1.28 -7.44 -2.63
N PHE A 131 1.31 -7.48 -1.32
CA PHE A 131 0.14 -7.82 -0.52
C PHE A 131 0.10 -7.02 0.76
N LYS A 132 -1.13 -6.83 1.23
CA LYS A 132 -1.46 -6.09 2.45
C LYS A 132 -1.98 -7.04 3.51
N VAL A 133 -1.61 -6.77 4.75
CA VAL A 133 -2.11 -7.46 5.94
C VAL A 133 -2.66 -6.46 6.94
N THR A 134 -3.89 -6.69 7.37
CA THR A 134 -4.65 -5.83 8.30
C THR A 134 -5.07 -6.65 9.52
N PRO A 135 -4.85 -6.18 10.76
CA PRO A 135 -5.40 -6.84 11.95
C PRO A 135 -6.94 -6.80 11.92
N LYS A 136 -7.60 -7.92 12.21
CA LYS A 136 -9.08 -8.00 12.25
C LYS A 136 -9.67 -7.23 13.45
N ASP A 137 -8.88 -7.01 14.49
CA ASP A 137 -9.28 -6.27 15.69
C ASP A 137 -8.18 -5.26 16.09
N PRO A 138 -8.08 -4.12 15.38
CA PRO A 138 -7.01 -3.12 15.58
C PRO A 138 -7.09 -2.39 16.92
N GLU A 139 -8.20 -2.52 17.65
CA GLU A 139 -8.34 -1.97 19.01
C GLU A 139 -7.59 -2.83 20.04
N HIS A 140 -7.47 -4.14 19.78
CA HIS A 140 -6.79 -5.08 20.68
C HIS A 140 -5.40 -5.48 20.18
N PHE A 141 -5.17 -5.42 18.88
CA PHE A 141 -3.93 -5.86 18.26
C PHE A 141 -3.18 -4.74 17.55
N GLU A 142 -1.86 -4.76 17.70
CA GLU A 142 -0.95 -3.98 16.86
C GLU A 142 -0.13 -4.95 16.00
N LEU A 143 -0.15 -4.76 14.68
CA LEU A 143 0.51 -5.66 13.73
C LEU A 143 1.84 -5.04 13.26
N HIS A 144 2.90 -5.86 13.25
CA HIS A 144 4.21 -5.57 12.66
C HIS A 144 4.71 -6.76 11.85
N SER A 145 5.66 -6.53 10.94
CA SER A 145 6.36 -7.63 10.29
C SER A 145 7.31 -8.30 11.28
N MET A 146 7.51 -9.61 11.17
CA MET A 146 8.51 -10.29 12.00
C MET A 146 9.93 -9.77 11.73
N LEU A 147 10.20 -9.28 10.51
CA LEU A 147 11.47 -8.61 10.16
C LEU A 147 11.71 -7.31 10.94
N ASN A 148 10.66 -6.71 11.50
CA ASN A 148 10.80 -5.55 12.38
C ASN A 148 11.24 -5.97 13.78
N LEU A 149 11.21 -7.25 14.15
CA LEU A 149 11.70 -7.71 15.44
C LEU A 149 13.16 -8.14 15.29
N ASP A 150 14.03 -7.59 16.12
CA ASP A 150 15.38 -8.14 16.29
C ASP A 150 15.27 -9.50 17.00
N GLU A 151 15.54 -10.56 16.24
CA GLU A 151 15.46 -11.96 16.65
C GLU A 151 16.69 -12.41 17.46
N ASP A 152 17.83 -11.73 17.30
CA ASP A 152 19.11 -12.19 17.84
C ASP A 152 19.61 -11.44 19.06
N GLY A 153 18.89 -10.39 19.50
CA GLY A 153 19.20 -9.64 20.71
C GLY A 153 20.70 -9.37 20.83
N ALA A 154 21.26 -8.63 19.89
CA ALA A 154 22.70 -8.43 19.69
C ALA A 154 23.63 -8.66 20.92
N SER A 155 24.26 -9.84 20.90
CA SER A 155 25.68 -10.15 21.17
C SER A 155 26.24 -10.04 22.59
N VAL A 156 26.63 -11.20 23.14
CA VAL A 156 27.83 -11.30 23.96
C VAL A 156 28.72 -12.42 23.41
N ASP A 157 29.94 -12.09 22.99
CA ASP A 157 30.90 -12.99 22.31
C ASP A 157 31.32 -14.20 23.18
N GLU A 158 31.92 -15.24 22.59
CA GLU A 158 32.46 -16.46 23.25
C GLU A 158 33.45 -16.22 24.42
N SER A 159 33.90 -14.99 24.66
CA SER A 159 34.65 -14.56 25.84
C SER A 159 33.78 -14.16 27.04
N SER A 160 32.46 -14.15 26.87
CA SER A 160 31.50 -13.82 27.92
C SER A 160 31.05 -15.06 28.67
N SER A 161 31.20 -14.99 29.99
CA SER A 161 31.00 -16.08 30.92
C SER A 161 29.58 -16.64 30.87
N ILE A 162 29.48 -17.95 30.69
CA ILE A 162 28.27 -18.80 30.81
C ILE A 162 27.72 -18.83 32.25
N GLU A 163 28.29 -18.05 33.17
CA GLU A 163 27.77 -17.92 34.54
C GLU A 163 26.70 -16.83 34.58
N THR A 164 25.44 -17.26 34.55
CA THR A 164 24.27 -16.46 34.91
C THR A 164 24.43 -15.89 36.31
N THR A 165 24.74 -14.60 36.42
CA THR A 165 24.59 -13.83 37.65
C THR A 165 23.14 -13.36 37.81
N GLU A 166 22.74 -12.93 39.01
CA GLU A 166 21.38 -12.44 39.34
C GLU A 166 20.87 -11.28 38.44
N ASP A 167 21.74 -10.69 37.60
CA ASP A 167 21.44 -9.66 36.61
C ASP A 167 21.22 -10.21 35.17
N GLY A 168 20.98 -11.52 35.03
CA GLY A 168 20.89 -12.23 33.74
C GLY A 168 19.61 -12.00 32.90
N GLU A 169 18.65 -11.22 33.40
CA GLU A 169 17.38 -10.95 32.69
C GLU A 169 17.53 -9.92 31.56
N ASP A 170 18.52 -9.01 31.65
CA ASP A 170 18.69 -7.89 30.72
C ASP A 170 19.22 -8.28 29.31
N ARG A 171 19.59 -9.54 29.09
CA ARG A 171 20.33 -9.98 27.87
C ARG A 171 19.54 -10.83 26.87
N SER A 172 18.21 -10.82 26.97
CA SER A 172 17.32 -11.57 26.05
C SER A 172 16.08 -10.76 25.62
N MET A 173 16.17 -9.44 25.65
CA MET A 173 15.07 -8.58 25.20
C MET A 173 15.10 -8.46 23.68
N HIS A 174 14.01 -8.83 23.01
CA HIS A 174 13.80 -8.48 21.61
C HIS A 174 13.54 -6.98 21.50
N TRP A 175 14.05 -6.38 20.44
CA TRP A 175 13.83 -4.98 20.15
C TRP A 175 13.04 -4.85 18.86
N LEU A 176 12.14 -3.88 18.81
CA LEU A 176 11.29 -3.62 17.65
C LEU A 176 11.86 -2.42 16.88
N TRP A 177 12.04 -2.62 15.59
CA TRP A 177 12.45 -1.61 14.62
C TRP A 177 11.21 -0.94 14.04
N ARG A 178 11.11 0.38 14.17
CA ARG A 178 10.16 1.20 13.40
C ARG A 178 10.82 1.66 12.11
N THR A 179 10.07 1.99 11.07
CA THR A 179 10.58 2.65 9.86
C THR A 179 10.04 4.07 9.74
N ASP A 180 10.66 4.91 8.90
CA ASP A 180 10.18 6.29 8.66
C ASP A 180 8.76 6.34 8.09
N VAL A 181 8.36 5.29 7.36
CA VAL A 181 7.00 5.11 6.81
C VAL A 181 6.00 4.89 7.94
N ASP A 182 6.38 4.12 8.96
CA ASP A 182 5.55 3.83 10.14
C ASP A 182 5.28 5.08 10.99
N LEU A 183 6.02 6.17 10.75
CA LEU A 183 5.96 7.43 11.47
C LEU A 183 5.36 8.58 10.63
N GLY A 184 4.92 8.30 9.40
CA GLY A 184 4.34 9.31 8.50
C GLY A 184 5.33 10.39 8.08
N MET A 185 6.63 10.10 8.07
CA MET A 185 7.69 11.07 7.77
C MET A 185 8.18 10.94 6.32
N SER A 186 8.45 12.08 5.68
CA SER A 186 9.07 12.13 4.34
C SER A 186 10.49 11.59 4.41
N GLN A 187 10.81 10.66 3.51
CA GLN A 187 12.14 10.07 3.37
C GLN A 187 13.23 11.13 3.30
N GLY A 188 14.10 11.11 4.31
CA GLY A 188 15.36 11.84 4.32
C GLY A 188 16.45 10.88 4.78
N TYR A 189 17.37 10.53 3.89
CA TYR A 189 18.53 9.71 4.21
C TYR A 189 19.25 10.24 5.47
N GLY A 190 19.40 9.41 6.50
CA GLY A 190 20.31 9.65 7.62
C GLY A 190 19.69 9.89 9.00
N HIS A 191 18.39 9.66 9.19
CA HIS A 191 17.79 9.58 10.53
C HIS A 191 17.51 8.13 10.90
N ILE A 192 17.81 7.75 12.15
CA ILE A 192 17.58 6.40 12.69
C ILE A 192 16.09 6.34 13.08
N PRO A 193 15.25 5.57 12.37
CA PRO A 193 13.93 5.21 12.87
C PRO A 193 14.08 4.54 14.24
N GLY A 194 13.16 4.80 15.18
CA GLY A 194 13.30 4.28 16.55
C GLY A 194 13.51 2.77 16.58
N PHE A 195 14.51 2.33 17.35
CA PHE A 195 14.78 0.94 17.70
C PHE A 195 14.86 0.88 19.22
N GLY A 196 14.15 -0.06 19.84
CA GLY A 196 14.04 -0.11 21.29
C GLY A 196 13.23 -1.30 21.78
N PRO A 197 13.03 -1.41 23.11
CA PRO A 197 12.14 -2.41 23.70
C PRO A 197 10.76 -2.39 23.05
N VAL A 198 10.16 -3.56 22.86
CA VAL A 198 8.85 -3.71 22.21
C VAL A 198 7.80 -2.77 22.81
N ALA A 199 7.68 -2.74 24.14
CA ALA A 199 6.69 -1.92 24.84
C ALA A 199 6.87 -0.40 24.63
N ASP A 200 8.07 0.06 24.29
CA ASP A 200 8.35 1.47 24.01
C ASP A 200 8.12 1.82 22.54
N MET A 201 8.22 0.82 21.66
CA MET A 201 8.16 0.97 20.21
C MET A 201 6.77 0.69 19.63
N MET A 202 5.85 0.12 20.39
CA MET A 202 4.44 0.01 20.01
C MET A 202 3.75 1.38 20.02
N ASP A 203 2.79 1.59 19.11
CA ASP A 203 1.93 2.78 19.13
C ASP A 203 1.06 2.83 20.40
N ASP A 204 0.58 1.66 20.84
CA ASP A 204 -0.19 1.49 22.08
C ASP A 204 0.26 0.22 22.81
N ASN A 205 1.05 0.39 23.86
CA ASN A 205 1.59 -0.71 24.65
C ASN A 205 0.56 -1.45 25.52
N SER A 206 -0.71 -1.04 25.49
CA SER A 206 -1.81 -1.81 26.08
C SER A 206 -2.36 -2.88 25.14
N LYS A 207 -2.01 -2.83 23.84
CA LYS A 207 -2.40 -3.81 22.82
C LYS A 207 -1.50 -5.04 22.86
N GLN A 208 -1.99 -6.13 22.30
CA GLN A 208 -1.20 -7.32 22.02
C GLN A 208 -0.44 -7.15 20.70
N LEU A 209 0.88 -7.32 20.72
CA LEU A 209 1.69 -7.31 19.50
C LEU A 209 1.46 -8.60 18.70
N LEU A 210 1.13 -8.43 17.42
CA LEU A 210 1.13 -9.47 16.40
C LEU A 210 2.31 -9.27 15.47
N LEU A 211 3.04 -10.35 15.20
CA LEU A 211 4.10 -10.41 14.23
C LEU A 211 3.64 -11.27 13.06
N ILE A 212 3.58 -10.69 11.87
CA ILE A 212 3.40 -11.48 10.66
C ILE A 212 4.75 -11.90 10.09
N ASP A 213 4.94 -13.20 10.05
CA ASP A 213 6.05 -13.85 9.40
C ASP A 213 5.60 -14.37 8.04
N TRP A 214 6.18 -13.76 7.02
CA TRP A 214 6.20 -14.34 5.69
C TRP A 214 7.62 -14.86 5.49
N GLU A 215 7.84 -16.16 5.75
CA GLU A 215 9.15 -16.85 5.63
C GLU A 215 9.68 -16.90 4.18
N GLY A 216 9.26 -15.97 3.31
CA GLY A 216 9.60 -15.91 1.90
C GLY A 216 9.04 -17.06 1.07
N THR A 217 8.25 -17.97 1.65
CA THR A 217 7.71 -19.15 0.96
C THR A 217 6.41 -18.80 0.25
N THR A 218 6.58 -18.35 -0.99
CA THR A 218 5.51 -18.37 -1.99
C THR A 218 5.74 -19.56 -2.88
N ASP A 219 4.74 -20.40 -3.06
CA ASP A 219 4.80 -21.49 -4.03
C ASP A 219 4.22 -21.01 -5.36
N LEU A 220 5.00 -21.16 -6.44
CA LEU A 220 4.45 -21.13 -7.79
C LEU A 220 3.84 -22.49 -8.09
N ILE A 221 2.54 -22.50 -8.41
CA ILE A 221 1.80 -23.69 -8.79
C ILE A 221 1.72 -23.73 -10.32
N LEU A 222 2.58 -24.55 -10.91
CA LEU A 222 2.61 -24.82 -12.34
C LEU A 222 1.79 -26.09 -12.64
N ASP A 223 0.58 -25.92 -13.14
CA ASP A 223 -0.24 -27.04 -13.62
C ASP A 223 -0.05 -27.20 -15.13
N SER A 224 0.34 -28.39 -15.62
CA SER A 224 0.41 -28.67 -17.06
C SER A 224 -0.96 -28.87 -17.69
N GLY A 225 -2.01 -29.11 -16.90
CA GLY A 225 -3.38 -29.35 -17.36
C GLY A 225 -3.53 -30.66 -18.14
N GLU A 226 -2.45 -31.43 -18.29
CA GLU A 226 -2.47 -32.74 -18.92
C GLU A 226 -2.86 -33.79 -17.87
N ALA A 227 -3.87 -34.60 -18.21
CA ALA A 227 -4.39 -35.61 -17.31
C ALA A 227 -3.30 -36.63 -16.92
N GLY A 228 -2.87 -36.60 -15.66
CA GLY A 228 -1.88 -37.52 -15.10
C GLY A 228 -0.54 -36.88 -14.71
N GLU A 229 -0.28 -35.66 -15.16
CA GLU A 229 0.85 -34.85 -14.69
C GLU A 229 0.35 -33.90 -13.59
N GLY A 230 0.52 -34.30 -12.33
CA GLY A 230 0.08 -33.46 -11.21
C GLY A 230 0.72 -32.05 -11.24
N ALA A 231 0.02 -31.09 -10.63
CA ALA A 231 0.54 -29.74 -10.46
C ALA A 231 1.90 -29.74 -9.75
N VAL A 232 2.84 -28.98 -10.31
CA VAL A 232 4.16 -28.76 -9.75
C VAL A 232 4.08 -27.59 -8.79
N LYS A 233 4.48 -27.82 -7.54
CA LYS A 233 4.75 -26.74 -6.59
C LYS A 233 6.24 -26.44 -6.60
N LEU A 234 6.59 -25.18 -6.81
CA LEU A 234 7.95 -24.70 -6.82
C LEU A 234 8.09 -23.62 -5.74
N PRO A 235 8.86 -23.86 -4.67
CA PRO A 235 9.13 -22.83 -3.69
C PRO A 235 9.91 -21.71 -4.38
N MET A 236 9.42 -20.49 -4.22
CA MET A 236 10.06 -19.32 -4.78
C MET A 236 10.92 -18.66 -3.71
N TYR A 237 12.19 -18.43 -4.01
CA TYR A 237 13.08 -17.61 -3.19
C TYR A 237 13.37 -16.30 -3.92
N GLY A 238 13.07 -15.18 -3.28
CA GLY A 238 13.13 -13.85 -3.89
C GLY A 238 13.78 -12.82 -2.99
N SER A 239 13.78 -11.58 -3.43
CA SER A 239 13.98 -10.43 -2.57
C SER A 239 12.61 -9.93 -2.10
N TRP A 240 12.55 -9.37 -0.91
CA TRP A 240 11.33 -8.76 -0.41
C TRP A 240 11.62 -7.61 0.54
N ASP A 241 10.63 -6.74 0.69
CA ASP A 241 10.64 -5.63 1.62
C ASP A 241 9.27 -5.54 2.31
N THR A 242 9.25 -4.91 3.47
CA THR A 242 8.05 -4.78 4.32
C THR A 242 7.98 -3.42 4.97
N TYR A 243 6.78 -2.90 5.13
CA TYR A 243 6.57 -1.61 5.78
C TYR A 243 5.20 -1.50 6.39
N ARG A 244 5.11 -0.74 7.48
CA ARG A 244 3.86 -0.50 8.18
C ARG A 244 3.37 0.90 7.89
N THR A 245 2.06 1.05 7.79
CA THR A 245 1.39 2.34 7.59
C THR A 245 0.99 2.96 8.93
N THR A 246 0.62 4.23 8.90
CA THR A 246 0.07 4.93 10.07
C THR A 246 -1.28 4.37 10.52
N GLU A 247 -1.98 3.69 9.63
CA GLU A 247 -3.25 3.00 9.89
C GLU A 247 -3.06 1.63 10.56
N GLY A 248 -1.82 1.14 10.66
CA GLY A 248 -1.49 -0.15 11.27
C GLY A 248 -1.54 -1.35 10.31
N ASP A 249 -1.76 -1.12 9.01
CA ASP A 249 -1.60 -2.13 7.98
C ASP A 249 -0.12 -2.38 7.70
N VAL A 250 0.25 -3.65 7.47
CA VAL A 250 1.60 -4.07 7.02
C VAL A 250 1.53 -4.46 5.56
N TYR A 251 2.42 -3.90 4.75
CA TYR A 251 2.55 -4.18 3.33
C TYR A 251 3.86 -4.90 3.07
N PHE A 252 3.78 -5.88 2.16
CA PHE A 252 4.90 -6.63 1.68
C PHE A 252 5.03 -6.44 0.18
N TRP A 253 6.27 -6.33 -0.28
CA TRP A 253 6.63 -6.32 -1.67
C TRP A 253 7.63 -7.45 -1.93
N ALA A 254 7.44 -8.16 -3.05
CA ALA A 254 8.21 -9.33 -3.41
C ALA A 254 8.73 -9.21 -4.85
N GLU A 255 9.95 -9.66 -5.07
CA GLU A 255 10.59 -9.75 -6.37
C GLU A 255 11.32 -11.08 -6.54
N TYR A 256 11.12 -11.73 -7.68
CA TYR A 256 11.71 -13.02 -8.02
C TYR A 256 12.37 -12.95 -9.40
N ASP A 257 13.63 -13.37 -9.45
CA ASP A 257 14.38 -13.56 -10.69
C ASP A 257 13.90 -14.84 -11.40
N LEU A 258 13.48 -14.70 -12.66
CA LEU A 258 12.91 -15.82 -13.40
C LEU A 258 13.95 -16.86 -13.83
N ASP A 259 15.21 -16.47 -13.98
CA ASP A 259 16.32 -17.41 -14.21
C ASP A 259 16.60 -18.24 -12.96
N TRP A 260 16.48 -17.64 -11.76
CA TRP A 260 16.61 -18.38 -10.51
C TRP A 260 15.46 -19.37 -10.34
N LEU A 261 14.23 -18.92 -10.61
CA LEU A 261 13.05 -19.76 -10.63
C LEU A 261 13.21 -20.94 -11.61
N ARG A 262 13.72 -20.68 -12.82
CA ARG A 262 14.03 -21.74 -13.79
C ARG A 262 15.05 -22.73 -13.25
N ARG A 263 16.16 -22.25 -12.69
CA ARG A 263 17.20 -23.11 -12.12
C ARG A 263 16.67 -23.99 -10.99
N ASP A 264 15.85 -23.43 -10.11
CA ASP A 264 15.22 -24.17 -9.02
C ASP A 264 14.23 -25.22 -9.55
N PHE A 265 13.47 -24.88 -10.59
CA PHE A 265 12.63 -25.85 -11.29
C PHE A 265 13.45 -26.99 -11.89
N GLU A 266 14.49 -26.69 -12.66
CA GLU A 266 15.35 -27.68 -13.31
C GLU A 266 16.07 -28.58 -12.29
N LYS A 267 16.45 -28.02 -11.14
CA LYS A 267 17.06 -28.76 -10.04
C LYS A 267 16.05 -29.68 -9.34
N THR A 268 14.83 -29.22 -9.14
CA THR A 268 13.77 -29.95 -8.42
C THR A 268 13.12 -31.01 -9.32
N TYR A 269 13.01 -30.72 -10.61
CA TYR A 269 12.37 -31.56 -11.63
C TYR A 269 13.29 -31.77 -12.85
N PRO A 270 14.44 -32.45 -12.67
CA PRO A 270 15.46 -32.59 -13.73
C PRO A 270 14.95 -33.31 -14.98
N ASP A 271 13.99 -34.23 -14.80
CA ASP A 271 13.36 -34.97 -15.90
C ASP A 271 12.34 -34.12 -16.69
N ARG A 272 11.98 -32.94 -16.19
CA ARG A 272 10.99 -32.02 -16.78
C ARG A 272 11.57 -30.66 -17.17
N LYS A 273 12.89 -30.50 -17.19
CA LYS A 273 13.55 -29.20 -17.45
C LYS A 273 13.03 -28.45 -18.70
N ASP A 274 12.64 -29.17 -19.74
CA ASP A 274 12.13 -28.59 -21.00
C ASP A 274 10.65 -28.18 -20.92
N ASP A 275 9.98 -28.42 -19.79
CA ASP A 275 8.58 -28.09 -19.55
C ASP A 275 8.39 -26.70 -18.93
N PHE A 276 9.41 -26.12 -18.31
CA PHE A 276 9.29 -24.82 -17.60
C PHE A 276 8.69 -23.73 -18.50
N ASP A 277 9.21 -23.60 -19.72
CA ASP A 277 8.70 -22.63 -20.71
C ASP A 277 7.27 -22.94 -21.16
N LYS A 278 6.91 -24.22 -21.25
CA LYS A 278 5.55 -24.63 -21.62
C LYS A 278 4.54 -24.34 -20.51
N LEU A 279 4.97 -24.48 -19.25
CA LEU A 279 4.16 -24.22 -18.07
C LEU A 279 3.94 -22.72 -17.88
N ILE A 280 4.94 -21.90 -18.22
CA ILE A 280 4.88 -20.44 -18.09
C ILE A 280 4.11 -19.75 -19.21
N THR A 281 4.12 -20.30 -20.42
CA THR A 281 3.39 -19.75 -21.58
C THR A 281 1.87 -19.92 -21.50
N LYS A 282 1.36 -20.44 -20.38
CA LYS A 282 -0.07 -20.49 -20.10
C LYS A 282 -0.65 -19.11 -19.86
N ASP A 283 -1.95 -18.97 -20.16
CA ASP A 283 -2.70 -17.73 -19.95
C ASP A 283 -2.83 -17.35 -18.44
N THR A 284 -2.46 -18.27 -17.54
CA THR A 284 -2.60 -18.12 -16.08
C THR A 284 -1.47 -18.86 -15.35
N LEU A 285 -0.91 -18.22 -14.33
CA LEU A 285 -0.03 -18.82 -13.33
C LEU A 285 -0.73 -18.77 -11.98
N SER A 286 -0.89 -19.92 -11.32
CA SER A 286 -1.45 -19.98 -9.97
C SER A 286 -0.33 -19.87 -8.94
N CYS A 287 -0.54 -19.06 -7.92
CA CYS A 287 0.43 -18.84 -6.85
C CYS A 287 -0.24 -19.09 -5.49
N GLN A 288 0.54 -19.59 -4.54
CA GLN A 288 0.12 -19.79 -3.16
C GLN A 288 1.10 -19.10 -2.22
N LEU A 289 0.64 -18.01 -1.62
CA LEU A 289 1.30 -17.34 -0.52
C LEU A 289 1.01 -18.11 0.78
N THR A 290 2.06 -18.43 1.55
CA THR A 290 1.92 -18.96 2.91
C THR A 290 2.57 -18.04 3.93
N TYR A 291 1.96 -17.91 5.09
CA TYR A 291 2.43 -17.01 6.16
C TYR A 291 2.06 -17.56 7.53
N LYS A 292 2.64 -16.98 8.58
CA LYS A 292 2.28 -17.25 9.98
C LYS A 292 2.05 -15.93 10.70
N VAL A 293 1.12 -15.94 11.65
CA VAL A 293 0.94 -14.81 12.58
C VAL A 293 1.24 -15.28 13.99
N VAL A 294 2.16 -14.61 14.66
CA VAL A 294 2.62 -14.90 16.01
C VAL A 294 2.12 -13.82 16.95
N GLU A 295 1.45 -14.23 18.03
CA GLU A 295 1.20 -13.34 19.17
C GLU A 295 2.49 -13.24 19.98
N TYR A 296 3.13 -12.06 20.00
CA TYR A 296 4.40 -11.87 20.68
C TYR A 296 4.21 -11.90 22.21
N ALA A 297 5.09 -12.58 22.92
CA ALA A 297 5.19 -12.46 24.37
C ALA A 297 6.66 -12.29 24.78
N ASP A 298 6.90 -11.49 25.81
CA ASP A 298 8.25 -11.29 26.32
C ASP A 298 8.89 -12.63 26.72
N GLY A 299 10.16 -12.80 26.34
CA GLY A 299 10.90 -14.04 26.55
C GLY A 299 10.56 -15.19 25.58
N MET A 300 9.78 -14.94 24.52
CA MET A 300 9.68 -15.87 23.38
C MET A 300 11.01 -15.94 22.64
N GLY A 301 11.98 -16.73 23.11
CA GLY A 301 13.23 -16.99 22.36
C GLY A 301 13.00 -17.78 21.07
N GLY A 302 13.69 -18.91 20.86
CA GLY A 302 13.54 -19.75 19.65
C GLY A 302 12.13 -20.32 19.34
N LYS A 303 11.10 -19.96 20.12
CA LYS A 303 9.69 -20.25 19.83
C LYS A 303 9.08 -19.30 18.80
N LEU A 304 9.68 -18.15 18.50
CA LEU A 304 9.16 -17.20 17.51
C LEU A 304 8.89 -17.89 16.16
N HIS A 305 9.86 -18.65 15.64
CA HIS A 305 9.75 -19.31 14.32
C HIS A 305 8.94 -20.63 14.31
N THR A 306 8.70 -21.22 15.49
CA THR A 306 8.03 -22.52 15.61
C THR A 306 6.60 -22.42 16.12
N SER A 307 6.17 -21.21 16.50
CA SER A 307 4.81 -20.91 16.93
C SER A 307 4.07 -20.10 15.87
N GLY A 308 2.83 -19.71 16.17
CA GLY A 308 1.99 -18.93 15.28
C GLY A 308 0.89 -19.73 14.59
N ILE A 309 -0.11 -18.99 14.13
CA ILE A 309 -1.25 -19.52 13.40
C ILE A 309 -0.91 -19.42 11.90
N PRO A 310 -0.89 -20.56 11.17
CA PRO A 310 -0.59 -20.53 9.75
C PRO A 310 -1.79 -19.98 8.95
N GLY A 311 -1.48 -19.32 7.86
CA GLY A 311 -2.46 -18.90 6.86
C GLY A 311 -1.93 -19.04 5.44
N SER A 312 -2.85 -18.94 4.48
CA SER A 312 -2.51 -18.94 3.06
C SER A 312 -3.45 -18.06 2.25
N ALA A 313 -2.96 -17.62 1.09
CA ALA A 313 -3.74 -16.95 0.06
C ALA A 313 -3.33 -17.51 -1.30
N GLU A 314 -4.32 -17.86 -2.12
CA GLU A 314 -4.12 -18.27 -3.50
C GLU A 314 -4.44 -17.08 -4.41
N PHE A 315 -3.64 -16.87 -5.45
CA PHE A 315 -3.87 -15.81 -6.42
C PHE A 315 -3.37 -16.20 -7.79
N VAL A 316 -3.88 -15.52 -8.82
CA VAL A 316 -3.55 -15.81 -10.22
C VAL A 316 -2.84 -14.63 -10.85
N ILE A 317 -1.75 -14.92 -11.56
CA ILE A 317 -1.07 -13.98 -12.45
C ILE A 317 -1.48 -14.30 -13.88
N HIS A 318 -1.83 -13.27 -14.66
CA HIS A 318 -2.12 -13.39 -16.08
C HIS A 318 -0.97 -12.80 -16.90
N PRO A 319 -0.04 -13.63 -17.42
CA PRO A 319 1.01 -13.15 -18.31
C PRO A 319 0.40 -12.40 -19.50
N ARG A 320 0.90 -11.19 -19.78
CA ARG A 320 0.52 -10.48 -21.01
C ARG A 320 1.23 -11.14 -22.21
N LYS A 321 0.52 -11.19 -23.35
CA LYS A 321 1.01 -11.78 -24.61
C LYS A 321 1.72 -10.76 -25.48
#